data_AF-A0A2V6K901-F1
#
_entry.id   AF-A0A2V6K901-F1
#
_cell.length_a   1.000
_cell.length_b   1.000
_cell.length_c   1.000
_cell.angle_alpha   90.00
_cell.angle_beta   90.00
_cell.angle_gamma   90.00
#
_symmetry.space_group_name_H-M   'P 1'
#
loop_
_entity.id
_entity.type
_entity.pdbx_description
1 polymer ?
#
loop_
_entity_poly.entity_id
_entity_poly.type
_entity_poly.pdbx_seq_one_letter_code
_entity_poly.pdbx_strand_id
1 'polypeptide(L)'
;MRARGNVALHATEFAGSIPIKSEFAKNKYIFPLRGVWYVGWGASFHTGHRWGVSEEFALDIAKVGESGLSHKGDGTRFGDYYAYGVDVLAAADGRVISAASDQPEDRSAMQRADETQEAYFARLQKEQGERLAKGLTAIT
;
A
#
# COMPACT_ATOMS: atom_id res chain seq x y z
N MET A 1 16.71 8.18 -21.14
CA MET A 1 15.31 8.00 -21.59
C MET A 1 15.18 8.51 -23.02
N ARG A 2 14.35 7.87 -23.85
CA ARG A 2 13.98 8.36 -25.18
C ARG A 2 12.51 8.77 -25.13
N ALA A 3 12.20 9.98 -25.59
CA ALA A 3 10.83 10.47 -25.70
C ALA A 3 10.57 10.87 -27.15
N ARG A 4 9.37 10.56 -27.64
CA ARG A 4 8.90 10.97 -28.97
C ARG A 4 7.79 11.99 -28.81
N GLY A 5 7.89 13.08 -29.54
CA GLY A 5 6.90 14.15 -29.57
C GLY A 5 6.89 14.85 -30.91
N ASN A 6 5.93 15.74 -31.11
CA ASN A 6 5.84 16.53 -32.34
C ASN A 6 6.35 17.95 -32.07
N VAL A 7 7.32 18.40 -32.87
CA VAL A 7 7.75 19.80 -32.90
C VAL A 7 7.49 20.33 -34.29
N ALA A 8 6.74 21.43 -34.38
CA ALA A 8 6.29 22.00 -35.65
C ALA A 8 5.70 20.95 -36.62
N LEU A 9 4.79 20.10 -36.10
CA LEU A 9 4.12 19.02 -36.84
C LEU A 9 5.02 17.89 -37.36
N HIS A 10 6.30 17.85 -36.97
CA HIS A 10 7.22 16.77 -37.35
C HIS A 10 7.52 15.88 -36.14
N ALA A 11 7.40 14.56 -36.36
CA ALA A 11 7.79 13.57 -35.38
C ALA A 11 9.29 13.71 -35.07
N THR A 12 9.59 14.02 -33.81
CA THR A 12 10.94 14.29 -33.32
C THR A 12 11.24 13.37 -32.15
N GLU A 13 12.43 12.78 -32.14
CA GLU A 13 12.92 11.97 -31.02
C GLU A 13 13.92 12.80 -30.21
N PHE A 14 13.65 12.93 -28.90
CA PHE A 14 14.57 13.54 -27.96
C PHE A 14 15.21 12.43 -27.14
N ALA A 15 16.55 12.41 -27.14
CA ALA A 15 17.33 11.54 -26.28
C ALA A 15 17.98 12.38 -25.19
N GLY A 16 17.75 11.99 -23.93
CA GLY A 16 18.35 12.63 -22.77
C GLY A 16 18.77 11.60 -21.73
N SER A 17 19.81 11.93 -20.98
CA SER A 17 20.17 11.21 -19.75
C SER A 17 19.67 12.03 -18.57
N ILE A 18 18.82 11.43 -17.74
CA ILE A 18 18.48 11.97 -16.43
C ILE A 18 19.29 11.14 -15.44
N PRO A 19 20.30 11.73 -14.76
CA PRO A 19 21.05 10.98 -13.76
C PRO A 19 20.11 10.61 -12.62
N ILE A 20 20.08 9.33 -12.25
CA ILE A 20 19.44 8.89 -11.02
C ILE A 20 20.37 9.30 -9.88
N LYS A 21 20.01 10.38 -9.18
CA LYS A 21 20.69 10.79 -7.95
C LYS A 21 20.03 10.06 -6.79
N SER A 22 20.64 8.99 -6.30
CA SER A 22 20.14 8.23 -5.14
C SER A 22 20.59 8.83 -3.80
N GLU A 23 21.37 9.91 -3.83
CA GLU A 23 21.96 10.57 -2.66
C GLU A 23 20.94 11.23 -1.71
N PHE A 24 19.67 11.32 -2.11
CA PHE A 24 18.62 11.94 -1.30
C PHE A 24 18.19 11.07 -0.11
N ALA A 25 18.22 9.75 -0.25
CA ALA A 25 17.79 8.82 0.79
C ALA A 25 19.00 8.37 1.63
N LYS A 26 19.25 9.08 2.74
CA LYS A 26 20.37 8.78 3.65
C LYS A 26 20.03 7.72 4.71
N ASN A 27 18.74 7.45 4.89
CA ASN A 27 18.25 6.51 5.88
C ASN A 27 18.34 5.07 5.35
N LYS A 28 18.73 4.15 6.24
CA LYS A 28 18.67 2.71 5.97
C LYS A 28 17.46 2.14 6.68
N TYR A 29 16.65 1.40 5.94
CA TYR A 29 15.44 0.76 6.46
C TYR A 29 15.57 -0.75 6.36
N ILE A 30 15.09 -1.45 7.38
CA ILE A 30 14.80 -2.88 7.29
C ILE A 30 13.40 -3.10 6.75
N PHE A 31 13.14 -4.29 6.19
CA PHE A 31 11.77 -4.72 5.99
C PHE A 31 11.13 -5.03 7.36
N PRO A 32 10.03 -4.37 7.75
CA PRO A 32 9.56 -4.37 9.14
C PRO A 32 8.78 -5.64 9.55
N LEU A 33 8.66 -6.63 8.66
CA LEU A 33 7.87 -7.84 8.90
C LEU A 33 8.76 -9.06 8.85
N ARG A 34 8.69 -9.92 9.87
CA ARG A 34 9.48 -11.16 9.93
C ARG A 34 8.90 -12.24 9.03
N GLY A 35 9.79 -12.99 8.37
CA GLY A 35 9.42 -14.13 7.51
C GLY A 35 9.15 -13.72 6.07
N VAL A 36 8.37 -14.55 5.36
CA VAL A 36 8.02 -14.35 3.95
C VAL A 36 6.66 -13.68 3.85
N TRP A 37 6.59 -12.63 3.05
CA TRP A 37 5.39 -11.84 2.79
C TRP A 37 5.24 -11.57 1.30
N TYR A 38 4.00 -11.51 0.84
CA TYR A 38 3.65 -11.14 -0.52
C TYR A 38 3.49 -9.62 -0.62
N VAL A 39 4.19 -9.00 -1.57
CA VAL A 39 4.00 -7.59 -1.92
C VAL A 39 3.15 -7.54 -3.18
N GLY A 40 1.86 -7.24 -3.02
CA GLY A 40 0.90 -7.25 -4.13
C GLY A 40 0.93 -5.97 -4.95
N TRP A 41 1.20 -4.85 -4.28
CA TRP A 41 1.32 -3.55 -4.90
C TRP A 41 2.43 -2.77 -4.19
N GLY A 42 3.36 -2.17 -4.94
CA GLY A 42 4.45 -1.44 -4.33
C GLY A 42 4.80 -0.17 -5.07
N ALA A 43 5.68 0.62 -4.47
CA ALA A 43 6.20 1.86 -5.04
C ALA A 43 7.16 1.58 -6.21
N SER A 44 6.61 1.46 -7.41
CA SER A 44 7.38 1.37 -8.64
C SER A 44 6.85 2.38 -9.66
N PHE A 45 7.63 2.68 -10.69
CA PHE A 45 7.15 3.52 -11.79
C PHE A 45 5.99 2.89 -12.57
N HIS A 46 5.81 1.57 -12.47
CA HIS A 46 4.85 0.80 -13.25
C HIS A 46 3.52 0.54 -12.52
N THR A 47 3.39 0.93 -11.26
CA THR A 47 2.22 0.66 -10.41
C THR A 47 1.36 1.90 -10.17
N GLY A 48 0.05 1.75 -10.01
CA GLY A 48 -0.87 2.86 -9.68
C GLY A 48 -0.86 3.34 -8.22
N HIS A 49 0.11 2.88 -7.41
CA HIS A 49 0.13 3.05 -5.94
C HIS A 49 0.63 4.44 -5.52
N ARG A 50 -0.11 5.47 -5.92
CA ARG A 50 0.24 6.88 -5.72
C ARG A 50 -0.99 7.79 -5.80
N TRP A 51 -2.17 7.26 -5.47
CA TRP A 51 -3.41 8.01 -5.58
C TRP A 51 -3.75 8.73 -4.27
N GLY A 52 -3.21 8.28 -3.14
CA GLY A 52 -3.15 9.04 -1.88
C GLY A 52 -1.74 9.57 -1.56
N VAL A 53 -1.65 10.65 -0.77
CA VAL A 53 -0.37 11.25 -0.33
C VAL A 53 0.49 10.26 0.44
N SER A 54 -0.12 9.36 1.21
CA SER A 54 0.57 8.33 1.99
C SER A 54 1.11 7.17 1.15
N GLU A 55 0.75 7.08 -0.13
CA GLU A 55 0.94 5.86 -0.90
C GLU A 55 2.18 5.84 -1.80
N GLU A 56 2.77 7.00 -2.12
CA GLU A 56 3.86 7.13 -3.10
C GLU A 56 5.02 6.16 -2.86
N PHE A 57 5.32 5.86 -1.58
CA PHE A 57 6.37 4.94 -1.16
C PHE A 57 5.86 3.74 -0.35
N ALA A 58 4.54 3.57 -0.22
CA ALA A 58 3.97 2.49 0.57
C ALA A 58 3.88 1.17 -0.23
N LEU A 59 3.63 0.10 0.51
CA LEU A 59 3.52 -1.26 0.00
C LEU A 59 2.21 -1.87 0.51
N ASP A 60 1.45 -2.47 -0.40
CA ASP A 60 0.36 -3.39 -0.07
C ASP A 60 0.94 -4.77 0.17
N ILE A 61 0.96 -5.18 1.44
CA ILE A 61 1.62 -6.41 1.89
C ILE A 61 0.58 -7.37 2.47
N ALA A 62 0.66 -8.64 2.10
CA ALA A 62 -0.16 -9.71 2.65
C ALA A 62 0.70 -10.90 3.11
N LYS A 63 0.29 -11.55 4.20
CA LYS A 63 0.81 -12.87 4.57
C LYS A 63 -0.10 -13.92 3.95
N VAL A 64 0.48 -14.78 3.11
CA VAL A 64 -0.26 -15.76 2.33
C VAL A 64 0.08 -17.16 2.82
N GLY A 65 -0.96 -17.95 3.11
CA GLY A 65 -0.82 -19.34 3.52
C GLY A 65 -0.65 -20.29 2.32
N GLU A 66 -0.53 -21.58 2.61
CA GLU A 66 -0.34 -22.62 1.58
C GLU A 66 -1.50 -22.71 0.58
N SER A 67 -2.71 -22.30 0.98
CA SER A 67 -3.88 -22.23 0.12
C SER A 67 -3.83 -21.10 -0.92
N GLY A 68 -2.82 -20.23 -0.87
CA GLY A 68 -2.77 -19.01 -1.68
C GLY A 68 -3.66 -17.88 -1.16
N LEU A 69 -4.32 -18.06 -0.02
CA LEU A 69 -5.18 -17.05 0.61
C LEU A 69 -4.47 -16.34 1.77
N SER A 70 -4.91 -15.11 2.06
CA SER A 70 -4.41 -14.31 3.20
C SER A 70 -5.02 -14.69 4.55
N HIS A 71 -6.01 -15.59 4.54
CA HIS A 71 -6.69 -16.09 5.73
C HIS A 71 -6.85 -17.61 5.71
N LYS A 72 -7.09 -18.18 6.88
CA LYS A 72 -7.59 -19.55 7.09
C LYS A 72 -9.12 -19.53 7.20
N GLY A 73 -9.76 -20.69 7.10
CA GLY A 73 -11.22 -20.80 7.22
C GLY A 73 -11.96 -19.91 6.22
N ASP A 74 -13.04 -19.28 6.66
CA ASP A 74 -13.92 -18.45 5.83
C ASP A 74 -13.55 -16.95 5.79
N GLY A 75 -12.55 -16.53 6.57
CA GLY A 75 -12.09 -15.13 6.57
C GLY A 75 -13.07 -14.15 7.21
N THR A 76 -14.05 -14.62 7.99
CA THR A 76 -15.09 -13.75 8.59
C THR A 76 -14.71 -13.15 9.94
N ARG A 77 -13.54 -13.50 10.48
CA ARG A 77 -13.01 -12.97 11.75
C ARG A 77 -11.56 -12.51 11.58
N PHE A 78 -11.17 -11.46 12.32
CA PHE A 78 -9.81 -10.93 12.24
C PHE A 78 -8.72 -11.98 12.50
N GLY A 79 -8.91 -12.84 13.51
CA GLY A 79 -7.98 -13.92 13.84
C GLY A 79 -7.85 -15.03 12.78
N ASP A 80 -8.66 -14.98 11.71
CA ASP A 80 -8.51 -15.87 10.57
C ASP A 80 -7.38 -15.40 9.63
N TYR A 81 -7.02 -14.11 9.64
CA TYR A 81 -5.96 -13.56 8.77
C TYR A 81 -4.57 -13.88 9.31
N TYR A 82 -3.67 -14.36 8.46
CA TYR A 82 -2.32 -14.73 8.87
C TYR A 82 -1.49 -13.55 9.36
N ALA A 83 -1.84 -12.33 8.94
CA ALA A 83 -1.19 -11.09 9.37
C ALA A 83 -1.70 -10.60 10.74
N TYR A 84 -2.86 -11.07 11.21
CA TYR A 84 -3.45 -10.58 12.45
C TYR A 84 -2.63 -10.99 13.66
N GLY A 85 -2.34 -10.02 14.54
CA GLY A 85 -1.53 -10.22 15.74
C GLY A 85 -0.04 -10.45 15.50
N VAL A 86 0.45 -10.26 14.26
CA VAL A 86 1.89 -10.37 13.95
C VAL A 86 2.60 -9.06 14.28
N ASP A 87 3.79 -9.17 14.86
CA ASP A 87 4.63 -8.01 15.17
C ASP A 87 5.01 -7.19 13.93
N VAL A 88 4.90 -5.87 14.06
CA VAL A 88 5.46 -4.89 13.13
C VAL A 88 6.67 -4.24 13.79
N LEU A 89 7.84 -4.38 13.17
CA LEU A 89 9.09 -3.86 13.70
C LEU A 89 9.28 -2.39 13.27
N ALA A 90 10.02 -1.62 14.08
CA ALA A 90 10.52 -0.33 13.63
C ALA A 90 11.42 -0.52 12.41
N ALA A 91 11.11 0.18 11.31
CA ALA A 91 11.87 0.05 10.07
C ALA A 91 13.29 0.63 10.18
N ALA A 92 13.54 1.53 11.13
CA ALA A 92 14.84 2.12 11.42
C ALA A 92 14.88 2.64 12.86
N ASP A 93 16.08 2.99 13.34
CA ASP A 93 16.24 3.68 14.62
C ASP A 93 15.55 5.04 14.60
N GLY A 94 14.96 5.42 15.74
CA GLY A 94 14.29 6.70 15.87
C GLY A 94 13.61 6.87 17.23
N ARG A 95 12.98 8.03 17.40
CA ARG A 95 12.14 8.34 18.56
C ARG A 95 10.69 8.44 18.11
N VAL A 96 9.81 7.67 18.74
CA VAL A 96 8.36 7.83 18.57
C VAL A 96 7.96 9.20 19.13
N ILE A 97 7.35 10.04 18.30
CA ILE A 97 6.86 11.37 18.70
C ILE A 97 5.33 11.45 18.78
N SER A 98 4.63 10.49 18.17
CA SER A 98 3.17 10.37 18.18
C SER A 98 2.79 8.91 17.91
N ALA A 99 1.67 8.47 18.47
CA ALA A 99 1.05 7.19 18.17
C ALA A 99 -0.47 7.31 18.40
N ALA A 100 -1.25 6.60 17.59
CA ALA A 100 -2.68 6.40 17.79
C ALA A 100 -2.95 4.91 18.01
N SER A 101 -3.80 4.57 18.98
CA SER A 101 -4.11 3.18 19.35
C SER A 101 -5.57 3.00 19.80
N ASP A 102 -6.43 3.96 19.47
CA ASP A 102 -7.84 4.02 19.87
C ASP A 102 -8.80 3.72 18.71
N GLN A 103 -8.26 3.33 17.56
CA GLN A 103 -9.05 2.98 16.39
C GLN A 103 -9.76 1.64 16.62
N PRO A 104 -11.11 1.60 16.56
CA PRO A 104 -11.84 0.37 16.78
C PRO A 104 -11.64 -0.59 15.61
N GLU A 105 -11.56 -1.88 15.91
CA GLU A 105 -11.68 -2.91 14.88
C GLU A 105 -13.06 -2.86 14.23
N ASP A 106 -13.10 -2.72 12.90
CA ASP A 106 -14.34 -2.58 12.15
C ASP A 106 -14.64 -3.84 11.34
N ARG A 107 -15.54 -4.68 11.88
CA ARG A 107 -15.98 -5.90 11.20
C ARG A 107 -16.73 -5.62 9.89
N SER A 108 -17.28 -4.41 9.72
CA SER A 108 -17.96 -4.06 8.48
C SER A 108 -17.00 -3.96 7.31
N ALA A 109 -15.70 -3.75 7.55
CA ALA A 109 -14.66 -3.73 6.52
C ALA A 109 -14.27 -5.13 6.00
N MET A 110 -14.82 -6.20 6.57
CA MET A 110 -14.62 -7.57 6.07
C MET A 110 -15.60 -7.85 4.93
N GLN A 111 -15.24 -8.78 4.04
CA GLN A 111 -16.16 -9.23 2.99
C GLN A 111 -17.34 -9.99 3.62
N ARG A 112 -18.55 -9.69 3.16
CA ARG A 112 -19.76 -10.40 3.62
C ARG A 112 -19.95 -11.68 2.83
N ALA A 113 -20.60 -12.68 3.43
CA ALA A 113 -20.79 -14.00 2.82
C ALA A 113 -21.58 -13.97 1.50
N ASP A 114 -22.46 -12.98 1.32
CA ASP A 114 -23.29 -12.76 0.14
C ASP A 114 -22.76 -11.65 -0.80
N GLU A 115 -21.57 -11.12 -0.52
CA GLU A 115 -20.99 -10.00 -1.26
C GLU A 115 -19.96 -10.50 -2.28
N THR A 116 -20.13 -10.10 -3.54
CA THR A 116 -19.12 -10.37 -4.56
C THR A 116 -17.83 -9.62 -4.25
N GLN A 117 -16.70 -10.13 -4.75
CA GLN A 117 -15.41 -9.47 -4.60
C GLN A 117 -15.42 -8.02 -5.12
N GLU A 118 -16.11 -7.78 -6.24
CA GLU A 118 -16.26 -6.45 -6.85
C GLU A 118 -17.06 -5.50 -5.95
N ALA A 119 -18.20 -5.95 -5.42
CA ALA A 119 -19.02 -5.15 -4.51
C ALA A 119 -18.27 -4.82 -3.22
N TYR A 120 -17.52 -5.78 -2.69
CA TYR A 120 -16.67 -5.60 -1.53
C TYR A 120 -15.60 -4.51 -1.77
N PHE A 121 -14.86 -4.61 -2.87
CA PHE A 121 -13.84 -3.61 -3.21
C PHE A 121 -14.43 -2.22 -3.45
N ALA A 122 -15.56 -2.13 -4.17
CA ALA A 122 -16.23 -0.86 -4.43
C ALA A 122 -16.66 -0.16 -3.13
N ARG A 123 -17.16 -0.93 -2.16
CA ARG A 123 -17.54 -0.43 -0.83
C ARG A 123 -16.31 0.07 -0.06
N LEU A 124 -15.25 -0.74 0.02
CA LEU A 124 -14.01 -0.33 0.69
C LEU A 124 -13.40 0.94 0.07
N GLN A 125 -13.38 1.03 -1.25
CA GLN A 125 -12.83 2.19 -1.95
C GLN A 125 -13.63 3.46 -1.65
N LYS A 126 -14.96 3.35 -1.57
CA LYS A 126 -15.84 4.46 -1.15
C LYS A 126 -15.54 4.89 0.28
N GLU A 127 -15.48 3.95 1.22
CA GLU A 127 -15.19 4.22 2.63
C GLU A 127 -13.80 4.84 2.82
N GLN A 128 -12.79 4.35 2.10
CA GLN A 128 -11.43 4.91 2.14
C GLN A 128 -11.40 6.34 1.58
N GLY A 129 -12.11 6.61 0.48
CA GLY A 129 -12.27 7.96 -0.07
C GLY A 129 -12.92 8.94 0.91
N GLU A 130 -13.96 8.50 1.64
CA GLU A 130 -14.62 9.30 2.67
C GLU A 130 -13.70 9.61 3.87
N ARG A 131 -12.81 8.67 4.24
CA ARG A 131 -11.79 8.89 5.29
C ARG A 131 -10.72 9.88 4.82
N LEU A 132 -10.21 9.71 3.60
CA LEU A 132 -9.22 10.62 3.02
C LEU A 132 -9.74 12.06 2.88
N ALA A 133 -11.03 12.23 2.56
CA ALA A 133 -11.67 13.54 2.49
C ALA A 133 -11.69 14.30 3.83
N LYS A 134 -11.55 13.61 4.96
CA LYS A 134 -11.48 14.21 6.30
C LYS A 134 -10.05 14.68 6.68
N GLY A 135 -9.08 14.48 5.79
CA GLY A 135 -7.69 14.90 5.97
C GLY A 135 -6.78 13.80 6.52
N LEU A 136 -5.46 14.03 6.44
CA LEU A 136 -4.42 13.05 6.82
C LEU A 136 -4.51 12.58 8.28
N THR A 137 -4.99 13.42 9.19
CA THR A 137 -5.19 13.06 10.60
C THR A 137 -6.35 12.09 10.83
N ALA A 138 -7.20 11.86 9.83
CA ALA A 138 -8.31 10.91 9.90
C ALA A 138 -7.93 9.50 9.38
N ILE A 139 -6.69 9.33 8.91
CA ILE A 139 -6.14 8.06 8.40
C ILE A 139 -4.89 7.59 9.18
N THR A 140 -4.51 8.31 10.25
CA THR A 140 -3.39 8.00 11.15
C THR A 140 -3.85 8.12 12.59
#